data_AF-A0A2D9XIT0-F1
#
_entry.id   AF-A0A2D9XIT0-F1
#
_cell.length_a   1.000
_cell.length_b   1.000
_cell.length_c   1.000
_cell.angle_alpha   90.00
_cell.angle_beta   90.00
_cell.angle_gamma   90.00
#
_symmetry.space_group_name_H-M   'P 1'
#
loop_
_entity.id
_entity.type
_entity.pdbx_description
1 polymer ?
#
loop_
_entity_poly.entity_id
_entity_poly.type
_entity_poly.pdbx_seq_one_letter_code
_entity_poly.pdbx_strand_id
1 'polypeptide(L)'
;MTLVKDDGQLFFLGFMTILFSMPIVLLHNIWDSYLAGFVSFFGWATLLKGFFIWSFPDYIKSKAESRLNERNLKMRSVFSLVLALVLLYFACNPSCLI
;
A
#
# COMPACT_ATOMS: atom_id res chain seq x y z
N MET A 1 -11.17 -21.12 -2.63
CA MET A 1 -10.65 -20.34 -1.49
C MET A 1 -11.26 -18.94 -1.54
N THR A 2 -12.50 -18.77 -1.06
CA THR A 2 -13.13 -17.44 -0.93
C THR A 2 -12.52 -16.74 0.28
N LEU A 3 -11.37 -16.07 0.08
CA LEU A 3 -10.58 -15.41 1.14
C LEU A 3 -11.30 -14.22 1.81
N VAL A 4 -12.43 -13.79 1.26
CA VAL A 4 -13.30 -12.76 1.82
C VAL A 4 -14.69 -13.36 1.96
N LYS A 5 -14.97 -13.95 3.12
CA LYS A 5 -16.27 -14.55 3.40
C LYS A 5 -17.20 -13.58 4.13
N ASP A 6 -16.64 -12.69 4.95
CA ASP A 6 -17.38 -11.78 5.82
C ASP A 6 -17.01 -10.31 5.57
N ASP A 7 -18.03 -9.45 5.49
CA ASP A 7 -17.84 -8.00 5.34
C ASP A 7 -16.96 -7.39 6.43
N GLY A 8 -17.07 -7.92 7.66
CA GLY A 8 -16.26 -7.48 8.80
C GLY A 8 -14.75 -7.59 8.57
N GLN A 9 -14.31 -8.61 7.81
CA GLN A 9 -12.89 -8.77 7.49
C GLN A 9 -12.41 -7.69 6.50
N LEU A 10 -13.27 -7.26 5.58
CA LEU A 10 -12.94 -6.22 4.61
C LEU A 10 -12.90 -4.84 5.26
N PHE A 11 -13.84 -4.56 6.18
CA PHE A 11 -13.81 -3.36 7.01
C PHE A 11 -12.54 -3.29 7.86
N PHE A 12 -12.17 -4.39 8.51
CA PHE A 12 -10.93 -4.47 9.29
C PHE A 12 -9.69 -4.26 8.42
N LEU A 13 -9.66 -4.84 7.23
CA LEU A 13 -8.55 -4.67 6.28
C LEU A 13 -8.43 -3.21 5.80
N GLY A 14 -9.55 -2.55 5.50
CA GLY A 14 -9.61 -1.13 5.16
C GLY A 14 -9.08 -0.26 6.30
N PHE A 15 -9.55 -0.50 7.52
CA PHE A 15 -9.10 0.21 8.71
C PHE A 15 -7.59 0.05 8.97
N MET A 16 -7.08 -1.18 8.91
CA MET A 16 -5.65 -1.45 9.07
C MET A 16 -4.82 -0.76 7.98
N THR A 17 -5.30 -0.74 6.74
CA THR A 17 -4.61 -0.04 5.64
C THR A 17 -4.51 1.46 5.91
N ILE A 18 -5.56 2.09 6.42
CA ILE A 18 -5.55 3.50 6.82
C ILE A 18 -4.59 3.72 7.99
N LEU A 19 -4.66 2.86 9.01
CA LEU A 19 -3.85 2.95 10.22
C LEU A 19 -2.34 2.91 9.92
N PHE A 20 -1.90 2.04 9.00
CA PHE A 20 -0.49 1.94 8.63
C PHE A 20 -0.03 3.03 7.65
N SER A 21 -0.92 3.52 6.77
CA SER A 21 -0.55 4.55 5.79
C SER A 21 -0.49 5.96 6.39
N MET A 22 -1.25 6.22 7.45
CA MET A 22 -1.31 7.54 8.07
C MET A 22 0.03 7.99 8.69
N PRO A 23 0.77 7.18 9.46
CA PRO A 23 2.11 7.52 9.95
C PRO A 23 3.10 7.81 8.83
N ILE A 24 3.02 7.07 7.71
CA ILE A 24 3.93 7.26 6.56
C ILE A 24 3.73 8.65 5.95
N VAL A 25 2.47 9.08 5.80
CA VAL A 25 2.13 10.42 5.31
C VAL A 25 2.65 11.49 6.26
N LEU A 26 2.42 11.34 7.57
CA LEU A 26 2.85 12.34 8.55
C LEU A 26 4.38 12.47 8.64
N LEU A 27 5.10 11.35 8.64
CA LEU A 27 6.57 11.33 8.76
C LEU A 27 7.28 11.87 7.52
N HIS A 28 6.72 11.66 6.33
CA HIS A 28 7.29 12.13 5.06
C HIS A 28 6.52 13.32 4.46
N ASN A 29 5.77 14.07 5.29
CA ASN A 29 5.01 15.21 4.80
C ASN A 29 5.89 16.41 4.40
N ILE A 30 7.14 16.43 4.85
CA ILE A 30 8.10 17.48 4.49
C ILE A 30 8.84 17.03 3.23
N TRP A 31 8.67 17.80 2.15
CA TRP A 31 9.21 17.49 0.83
C TRP A 31 10.61 18.07 0.67
N ASP A 32 11.51 17.66 1.56
CA ASP A 32 12.90 18.15 1.57
C ASP A 32 13.76 17.41 0.52
N SER A 33 13.36 16.20 0.14
CA SER A 33 14.03 15.40 -0.88
C SER A 33 13.03 14.77 -1.84
N TYR A 34 13.50 14.50 -3.08
CA TYR A 34 12.71 13.79 -4.10
C TYR A 34 12.22 12.42 -3.60
N LEU A 35 13.03 11.73 -2.79
CA LEU A 35 12.67 10.45 -2.19
C LEU A 35 11.58 10.59 -1.12
N ALA A 36 11.67 11.59 -0.24
CA ALA A 36 10.63 11.85 0.76
C ALA A 36 9.29 12.18 0.10
N GLY A 37 9.29 13.02 -0.93
CA GLY A 37 8.09 13.33 -1.74
C GLY A 37 7.51 12.08 -2.41
N PHE A 38 8.35 11.20 -2.98
CA PHE A 38 7.90 9.95 -3.60
C PHE A 38 7.24 9.00 -2.59
N VAL A 39 7.85 8.82 -1.41
CA VAL A 39 7.29 7.98 -0.33
C VAL A 39 5.97 8.56 0.18
N SER A 40 5.89 9.88 0.37
CA SER A 40 4.68 10.58 0.78
C SER A 40 3.54 10.41 -0.22
N PHE A 41 3.83 10.51 -1.52
CA PHE A 41 2.86 10.26 -2.59
C PHE A 41 2.30 8.84 -2.55
N PHE A 42 3.15 7.83 -2.34
CA PHE A 42 2.71 6.45 -2.13
C PHE A 42 1.91 6.28 -0.83
N GLY A 43 2.27 7.00 0.23
CA GLY A 43 1.51 7.07 1.48
C GLY A 43 0.08 7.54 1.24
N TRP A 44 -0.08 8.68 0.56
CA TRP A 44 -1.39 9.24 0.20
C TRP A 44 -2.20 8.30 -0.71
N ALA A 45 -1.57 7.69 -1.72
CA ALA A 45 -2.24 6.72 -2.59
C ALA A 45 -2.74 5.49 -1.82
N THR A 46 -1.97 5.03 -0.84
CA THR A 46 -2.33 3.88 0.01
C THR A 46 -3.44 4.24 0.99
N LEU A 47 -3.41 5.45 1.55
CA LEU A 47 -4.44 5.97 2.44
C LEU A 47 -5.79 6.08 1.71
N LEU A 48 -5.78 6.66 0.51
CA LEU A 48 -6.95 6.75 -0.36
C LEU A 48 -7.52 5.35 -0.66
N LYS A 49 -6.66 4.39 -0.98
CA LYS A 49 -7.07 3.00 -1.22
C LYS A 49 -7.70 2.35 0.02
N GLY A 50 -7.13 2.57 1.21
CA GLY A 50 -7.69 2.09 2.48
C GLY A 50 -9.07 2.68 2.74
N PHE A 51 -9.24 3.98 2.49
CA PHE A 51 -10.52 4.67 2.57
C PHE A 51 -11.56 4.08 1.61
N PHE A 52 -11.19 3.83 0.35
CA PHE A 52 -12.11 3.19 -0.61
C PHE A 52 -12.54 1.79 -0.19
N ILE A 53 -11.65 0.99 0.41
CA ILE A 53 -11.98 -0.35 0.92
C ILE A 53 -12.95 -0.25 2.10
N TRP A 54 -12.74 0.75 2.97
CA TRP A 54 -13.60 0.98 4.12
C TRP A 54 -14.98 1.52 3.75
N SER A 55 -15.08 2.45 2.79
CA SER A 55 -16.34 3.06 2.38
C SER A 55 -17.16 2.23 1.38
N PHE A 56 -16.52 1.39 0.55
CA PHE A 56 -17.19 0.66 -0.54
C PHE A 56 -16.79 -0.82 -0.60
N PRO A 57 -17.16 -1.64 0.42
CA PRO A 57 -16.75 -3.03 0.50
C PRO A 57 -17.30 -3.90 -0.65
N ASP A 58 -18.54 -3.69 -1.08
CA ASP A 58 -19.20 -4.49 -2.14
C ASP A 58 -18.54 -4.32 -3.52
N TYR A 59 -18.12 -3.09 -3.84
CA TYR A 59 -17.39 -2.79 -5.07
C TYR A 59 -16.00 -3.44 -5.09
N ILE A 60 -15.37 -3.57 -3.92
CA ILE A 60 -14.05 -4.22 -3.80
C ILE A 60 -14.18 -5.74 -3.87
N LYS A 61 -15.21 -6.34 -3.28
CA LYS A 61 -15.45 -7.80 -3.35
C LYS A 61 -15.57 -8.28 -4.81
N SER A 62 -16.40 -7.62 -5.62
CA SER A 62 -16.58 -7.99 -7.03
C SER A 62 -15.29 -7.83 -7.87
N LYS A 63 -14.47 -6.82 -7.58
CA LYS A 63 -13.16 -6.66 -8.23
C LYS A 63 -12.09 -7.57 -7.65
N ALA A 64 -12.20 -8.03 -6.42
CA ALA A 64 -11.19 -8.89 -5.80
C ALA A 64 -11.10 -10.23 -6.55
N GLU A 65 -12.23 -10.81 -6.93
CA GLU A 65 -12.26 -12.08 -7.66
C GLU A 65 -11.56 -12.00 -9.02
N SER A 66 -11.78 -10.92 -9.78
CA SER A 66 -11.07 -10.69 -11.06
C SER A 66 -9.59 -10.30 -10.90
N ARG A 67 -9.19 -9.80 -9.72
CA ARG A 67 -7.82 -9.39 -9.40
C ARG A 67 -6.96 -10.55 -8.87
N LEU A 68 -7.57 -11.66 -8.46
CA LEU A 68 -6.90 -12.90 -8.02
C LEU A 68 -6.47 -13.80 -9.20
N ASN A 69 -6.14 -13.21 -10.34
CA ASN A 69 -5.51 -13.96 -11.43
C ASN A 69 -4.06 -14.31 -11.03
N GLU A 70 -3.66 -15.57 -11.14
CA GLU A 70 -2.34 -16.07 -10.74
C GLU A 70 -1.19 -15.27 -11.39
N ARG A 71 -1.38 -14.85 -12.64
CA ARG A 71 -0.42 -14.03 -13.39
C ARG A 71 -0.22 -12.65 -12.75
N ASN A 72 -1.30 -12.00 -12.34
CA ASN A 72 -1.25 -10.69 -11.70
C ASN A 72 -0.67 -10.78 -10.28
N LEU A 73 -0.98 -11.85 -9.55
CA LEU A 73 -0.42 -12.10 -8.22
C LEU A 73 1.09 -12.29 -8.25
N LYS A 74 1.60 -13.12 -9.18
CA LYS A 74 3.06 -13.28 -9.41
C LYS A 74 3.73 -11.96 -9.79
N MET A 75 3.11 -11.17 -10.66
CA MET A 75 3.69 -9.88 -11.06
C MET A 75 3.74 -8.91 -9.88
N ARG A 76 2.68 -8.85 -9.06
CA ARG A 76 2.64 -8.00 -7.87
C ARG A 76 3.66 -8.39 -6.82
N SER A 77 3.86 -9.69 -6.59
CA SER A 77 4.84 -10.15 -5.60
C SER A 77 6.27 -9.83 -6.01
N VAL A 78 6.62 -10.07 -7.28
CA VAL A 78 7.93 -9.69 -7.84
C VAL A 78 8.14 -8.17 -7.75
N PHE A 79 7.13 -7.38 -8.13
CA PHE A 79 7.22 -5.93 -8.04
C PHE A 79 7.42 -5.45 -6.59
N SER A 80 6.69 -6.01 -5.63
CA SER A 80 6.86 -5.66 -4.21
C SER A 80 8.23 -6.03 -3.66
N LEU A 81 8.82 -7.14 -4.12
CA LEU A 81 10.17 -7.55 -3.73
C LEU A 81 11.23 -6.58 -4.26
N VAL A 82 11.14 -6.23 -5.54
CA VAL A 82 12.06 -5.26 -6.16
C VAL A 82 11.96 -3.90 -5.46
N LEU A 83 10.74 -3.42 -5.23
CA LEU A 83 10.51 -2.16 -4.54
C LEU A 83 11.07 -2.17 -3.12
N ALA A 84 10.87 -3.27 -2.37
CA ALA A 84 11.41 -3.43 -1.02
C ALA A 84 12.96 -3.45 -1.00
N LEU A 85 13.61 -4.13 -1.95
CA LEU A 85 15.07 -4.13 -2.07
C LEU A 85 15.63 -2.73 -2.36
N VAL A 86 14.99 -1.99 -3.26
CA VAL A 86 15.40 -0.62 -3.59
C VAL A 86 15.30 0.28 -2.35
N LEU A 87 14.17 0.23 -1.64
CA LEU A 87 13.98 0.99 -0.41
C LEU A 87 15.01 0.61 0.68
N LEU A 88 15.31 -0.68 0.85
CA LEU A 88 16.33 -1.14 1.80
C LEU A 88 17.73 -0.66 1.43
N TYR A 89 18.08 -0.64 0.14
CA TYR A 89 19.37 -0.14 -0.32
C TYR A 89 19.54 1.35 0.01
N PHE A 90 18.51 2.17 -0.25
CA PHE A 90 18.52 3.60 0.11
C PHE A 90 18.55 3.83 1.63
N ALA A 91 17.84 3.00 2.40
CA ALA A 91 17.85 3.10 3.86
C ALA A 91 19.21 2.72 4.48
N CYS A 92 19.93 1.77 3.88
CA CYS A 92 21.21 1.27 4.38
C CYS A 92 22.40 2.20 4.09
N ASN A 93 22.29 3.08 3.08
CA ASN A 93 23.34 4.01 2.69
C ASN A 93 22.94 5.48 3.02
N PRO A 94 23.04 5.92 4.29
CA PRO A 94 22.59 7.24 4.73
C PRO A 94 23.40 8.41 4.15
N SER A 95 24.54 8.14 3.51
CA SER A 95 25.45 9.13 2.92
C SER A 95 24.97 9.71 1.57
N CYS A 96 23.89 9.18 0.97
CA CYS A 96 23.26 9.74 -0.24
C CYS A 96 22.04 10.62 0.04
N LEU A 97 21.76 10.94 1.32
CA LEU A 97 20.55 11.64 1.78
C LEU A 97 20.85 12.99 2.47
N ILE A 98 22.02 13.57 2.20
CA ILE A 98 22.39 14.96 2.52
C ILE A 98 22.78 15.66 1.22
#